data_AF-A0A327GZ96-F1
#
_entry.id   AF-A0A327GZ96-F1
#
_cell.length_a   1.000
_cell.length_b   1.000
_cell.length_c   1.000
_cell.angle_alpha   90.00
_cell.angle_beta   90.00
_cell.angle_gamma   90.00
#
_symmetry.space_group_name_H-M   'P 1'
#
loop_
_entity.id
_entity.type
_entity.pdbx_description
1 polymer ?
#
loop_
_entity_poly.entity_id
_entity_poly.type
_entity_poly.pdbx_seq_one_letter_code
_entity_poly.pdbx_strand_id
1 'polypeptide(L)'
;MSDMQGAPDIDPRLSSGASKLRKGKLDKLPWDHSGRHPGNPLFWKLILVMLSVGLSYIFRRRQKDSIPVFEGGRILAATHINGLVDPAMMISSQDRRVISMGRHDLMTMPLIGWFSRRMGSQPVIRRPEIASGVSDQEYAKKINDRTLLTMTNCIASGFNAVVMPEGKSHQDSHLHRLKTGPMRFALNASAIAKKKRTSSPAIQPVGLHFRCHHWFRTDVFVEFPDPIIVDPPDKPDLAQKLTSGVWEEPPSEQVNQLRNQLFESLSPLTPDAPDWETYRAWHLIGHIRANNHNSTLESFRDEVLSARDVRNSLSGRKDKDKLIQPSIEAAEILHSHDLDGRCIRGTGLSSEKPWTKAIIGLSLMAVTAPITIPSTGIQAFIAWYFGDRTDEGIDARTSFHMLAGMFSPVLFWPPLSVAIAIVAHPLSMATPLISVALMISFHCANLIFLLGYDLWTDFTYSVRIARLDSSDKAERLSYLLSEIRSNLNLL
;
A
#
# COMPACT_ATOMS: atom_id res chain seq x y z
N MET A 1 11.44 17.56 -12.70
CA MET A 1 10.94 16.19 -12.48
C MET A 1 12.12 15.33 -12.10
N SER A 2 11.91 14.34 -11.23
CA SER A 2 12.94 13.35 -10.88
C SER A 2 13.39 12.61 -12.16
N ASP A 3 14.71 12.48 -12.34
CA ASP A 3 15.31 11.63 -13.37
C ASP A 3 15.74 10.31 -12.74
N MET A 4 15.50 9.21 -13.46
CA MET A 4 15.90 7.86 -13.05
C MET A 4 17.38 7.83 -12.67
N GLN A 5 18.26 8.46 -13.46
CA GLN A 5 19.71 8.39 -13.22
C GLN A 5 20.14 9.05 -11.90
N GLY A 6 19.38 10.06 -11.43
CA GLY A 6 19.61 10.74 -10.16
C GLY A 6 18.86 10.12 -8.97
N ALA A 7 18.01 9.12 -9.21
CA ALA A 7 17.22 8.48 -8.15
C ALA A 7 18.11 7.65 -7.20
N PRO A 8 17.85 7.65 -5.89
CA PRO A 8 18.62 6.85 -4.94
C PRO A 8 18.63 5.36 -5.31
N ASP A 9 19.81 4.73 -5.29
CA ASP A 9 20.00 3.28 -5.48
C ASP A 9 20.64 2.66 -4.24
N ILE A 10 19.89 2.71 -3.13
CA ILE A 10 20.36 2.25 -1.82
C ILE A 10 19.88 0.82 -1.59
N ASP A 11 20.79 -0.12 -1.38
CA ASP A 11 20.43 -1.49 -1.06
C ASP A 11 19.81 -1.61 0.35
N PRO A 12 18.78 -2.46 0.52
CA PRO A 12 18.16 -2.67 1.83
C PRO A 12 19.10 -3.44 2.77
N ARG A 13 19.04 -3.12 4.06
CA ARG A 13 19.63 -3.96 5.10
C ARG A 13 18.91 -5.30 5.16
N LEU A 14 19.65 -6.39 5.30
CA LEU A 14 19.08 -7.73 5.40
C LEU A 14 18.48 -7.95 6.81
N SER A 15 17.22 -8.37 6.86
CA SER A 15 16.60 -8.82 8.10
C SER A 15 17.13 -10.20 8.49
N SER A 16 16.93 -10.57 9.76
CA SER A 16 17.30 -11.89 10.29
C SER A 16 16.69 -13.07 9.49
N GLY A 17 15.50 -12.87 8.92
CA GLY A 17 14.83 -13.81 8.03
C GLY A 17 15.46 -13.87 6.64
N ALA A 18 15.74 -12.72 6.03
CA ALA A 18 16.34 -12.62 4.70
C ALA A 18 17.75 -13.25 4.67
N SER A 19 18.49 -13.19 5.77
CA SER A 19 19.82 -13.82 5.90
C SER A 19 19.79 -15.36 5.97
N LYS A 20 18.60 -16.00 6.03
CA LYS A 20 18.46 -17.45 6.18
C LYS A 20 17.82 -18.09 4.95
N LEU A 21 18.63 -18.74 4.10
CA LEU A 21 18.13 -19.45 2.92
C LEU A 21 17.59 -20.84 3.30
N ARG A 22 16.32 -21.11 3.00
CA ARG A 22 15.68 -22.43 3.25
C ARG A 22 15.53 -23.21 1.94
N LYS A 23 16.64 -23.63 1.32
CA LYS A 23 16.68 -24.27 -0.02
C LYS A 23 15.62 -25.38 -0.19
N GLY A 24 15.58 -26.36 0.72
CA GLY A 24 14.62 -27.47 0.62
C GLY A 24 13.13 -27.08 0.66
N LYS A 25 12.78 -25.92 1.25
CA LYS A 25 11.41 -25.38 1.17
C LYS A 25 11.18 -24.60 -0.12
N LEU A 26 12.20 -23.87 -0.60
CA LEU A 26 12.16 -23.09 -1.85
C LEU A 26 12.01 -23.97 -3.10
N ASP A 27 12.67 -25.12 -3.09
CA ASP A 27 12.61 -26.07 -4.20
C ASP A 27 11.21 -26.68 -4.36
N LYS A 28 10.52 -26.87 -3.23
CA LYS A 28 9.15 -27.44 -3.15
C LYS A 28 8.04 -26.40 -3.32
N LEU A 29 8.37 -25.13 -3.56
CA LEU A 29 7.35 -24.10 -3.80
C LEU A 29 6.56 -24.44 -5.07
N PRO A 30 5.22 -24.27 -5.09
CA PRO A 30 4.44 -24.49 -6.28
C PRO A 30 4.73 -23.39 -7.33
N TRP A 31 4.92 -23.82 -8.56
CA TRP A 31 5.12 -22.98 -9.76
C TRP A 31 4.47 -23.68 -10.95
N ASP A 32 4.08 -22.92 -11.97
CA ASP A 32 3.40 -23.45 -13.16
C ASP A 32 3.72 -22.58 -14.39
N HIS A 33 4.38 -23.18 -15.40
CA HIS A 33 4.70 -22.49 -16.66
C HIS A 33 3.62 -22.63 -17.74
N SER A 34 2.52 -23.34 -17.47
CA SER A 34 1.41 -23.49 -18.41
C SER A 34 0.61 -22.20 -18.65
N GLY A 35 0.82 -21.19 -17.79
CA GLY A 35 0.05 -19.96 -17.76
C GLY A 35 -1.20 -20.03 -16.89
N ARG A 36 -1.48 -21.19 -16.27
CA ARG A 36 -2.46 -21.28 -15.19
C ARG A 36 -1.86 -20.68 -13.91
N HIS A 37 -2.71 -19.98 -13.17
CA HIS A 37 -2.33 -19.42 -11.89
C HIS A 37 -2.01 -20.54 -10.88
N PRO A 38 -0.82 -20.54 -10.23
CA PRO A 38 -0.39 -21.61 -9.33
C PRO A 38 -1.21 -21.68 -8.02
N GLY A 39 -1.90 -20.60 -7.66
CA GLY A 39 -2.81 -20.52 -6.53
C GLY A 39 -4.25 -20.98 -6.80
N ASN A 40 -4.93 -21.43 -5.75
CA ASN A 40 -6.29 -21.99 -5.82
C ASN A 40 -7.39 -20.89 -5.91
N PRO A 41 -8.37 -21.00 -6.84
CA PRO A 41 -9.43 -19.99 -7.00
C PRO A 41 -10.37 -19.81 -5.80
N LEU A 42 -10.74 -20.89 -5.09
CA LEU A 42 -11.59 -20.80 -3.91
C LEU A 42 -10.82 -20.18 -2.75
N PHE A 43 -9.55 -20.57 -2.59
CA PHE A 43 -8.68 -19.97 -1.59
C PHE A 43 -8.43 -18.48 -1.86
N TRP A 44 -8.35 -18.08 -3.13
CA TRP A 44 -8.29 -16.67 -3.50
C TRP A 44 -9.47 -15.86 -2.95
N LYS A 45 -10.70 -16.40 -3.03
CA LYS A 45 -11.87 -15.74 -2.43
C LYS A 45 -11.73 -15.58 -0.91
N LEU A 46 -11.20 -16.60 -0.23
CA LEU A 46 -10.92 -16.52 1.21
C LEU A 46 -9.91 -15.42 1.52
N ILE A 47 -8.83 -15.32 0.74
CA ILE A 47 -7.84 -14.25 0.86
C ILE A 47 -8.49 -12.88 0.70
N LEU A 48 -9.36 -12.69 -0.29
CA LEU A 48 -10.05 -11.41 -0.49
C LEU A 48 -10.94 -11.04 0.71
N VAL A 49 -11.61 -12.01 1.33
CA VAL A 49 -12.37 -11.78 2.58
C VAL A 49 -11.43 -11.36 3.72
N MET A 50 -10.33 -12.10 3.91
CA MET A 50 -9.33 -11.80 4.92
C MET A 50 -8.75 -10.38 4.73
N LEU A 51 -8.33 -10.03 3.51
CA LEU A 51 -7.83 -8.70 3.19
C LEU A 51 -8.90 -7.63 3.40
N SER A 52 -10.15 -7.89 3.01
CA SER A 52 -11.26 -6.95 3.21
C SER A 52 -11.48 -6.65 4.69
N VAL A 53 -11.47 -7.66 5.56
CA VAL A 53 -11.58 -7.47 7.02
C VAL A 53 -10.40 -6.66 7.55
N GLY A 54 -9.17 -7.07 7.23
CA GLY A 54 -7.97 -6.35 7.68
C GLY A 54 -7.97 -4.88 7.25
N LEU A 55 -8.23 -4.61 5.96
CA LEU A 55 -8.28 -3.25 5.42
C LEU A 55 -9.41 -2.41 6.02
N SER A 56 -10.57 -3.02 6.31
CA SER A 56 -11.67 -2.32 6.98
C SER A 56 -11.32 -1.88 8.40
N TYR A 57 -10.39 -2.59 9.05
CA TYR A 57 -9.96 -2.28 10.41
C TYR A 57 -8.90 -1.19 10.42
N ILE A 58 -7.86 -1.32 9.60
CA ILE A 58 -6.74 -0.38 9.60
C ILE A 58 -7.04 0.97 8.94
N PHE A 59 -8.02 1.05 8.04
CA PHE A 59 -8.36 2.29 7.33
C PHE A 59 -9.73 2.82 7.71
N ARG A 60 -9.78 4.12 7.99
CA ARG A 60 -11.05 4.83 8.21
C ARG A 60 -11.78 5.11 6.92
N ARG A 61 -11.11 5.71 5.94
CA ARG A 61 -11.66 5.96 4.61
C ARG A 61 -10.74 5.38 3.57
N ARG A 62 -11.34 4.71 2.58
CA ARG A 62 -10.64 4.14 1.44
C ARG A 62 -11.29 4.68 0.18
N GLN A 63 -10.55 5.46 -0.58
CA GLN A 63 -10.96 5.92 -1.90
C GLN A 63 -10.12 5.19 -2.94
N LYS A 64 -10.74 4.85 -4.07
CA LYS A 64 -10.02 4.33 -5.21
C LYS A 64 -10.65 4.88 -6.48
N ASP A 65 -9.81 5.21 -7.44
CA ASP A 65 -10.28 5.47 -8.80
C ASP A 65 -10.82 4.17 -9.43
N SER A 66 -11.56 4.32 -10.52
CA SER A 66 -11.94 3.18 -11.34
C SER A 66 -10.70 2.67 -12.07
N ILE A 67 -10.44 1.37 -11.97
CA ILE A 67 -9.35 0.76 -12.72
C ILE A 67 -9.69 0.79 -14.22
N PRO A 68 -8.81 1.27 -15.11
CA PRO A 68 -9.07 1.27 -16.55
C PRO A 68 -9.45 -0.11 -17.07
N VAL A 69 -10.41 -0.18 -17.98
CA VAL A 69 -10.80 -1.45 -18.62
C VAL A 69 -9.65 -1.89 -19.53
N PHE A 70 -9.14 -3.10 -19.31
CA PHE A 70 -8.04 -3.64 -20.09
C PHE A 70 -8.18 -5.16 -20.22
N GLU A 71 -8.10 -5.67 -21.45
CA GLU A 71 -8.30 -7.09 -21.72
C GLU A 71 -7.10 -7.94 -21.27
N GLY A 72 -5.88 -7.54 -21.64
CA GLY A 72 -4.65 -8.28 -21.35
C GLY A 72 -4.30 -8.35 -19.86
N GLY A 73 -3.27 -9.14 -19.54
CA GLY A 73 -2.74 -9.20 -18.17
C GLY A 73 -2.06 -7.89 -17.79
N ARG A 74 -2.22 -7.46 -16.52
CA ARG A 74 -1.66 -6.20 -16.03
C ARG A 74 -0.60 -6.42 -14.97
N ILE A 75 0.48 -5.65 -15.04
CA ILE A 75 1.50 -5.58 -14.00
C ILE A 75 1.23 -4.30 -13.22
N LEU A 76 0.54 -4.42 -12.10
CA LEU A 76 0.28 -3.31 -11.20
C LEU A 76 1.60 -2.95 -10.51
N ALA A 77 2.07 -1.73 -10.73
CA ALA A 77 3.33 -1.23 -10.23
C ALA A 77 3.11 0.01 -9.36
N ALA A 78 3.68 0.03 -8.16
CA ALA A 78 3.58 1.16 -7.22
C ALA A 78 4.89 1.37 -6.47
N THR A 79 5.08 2.57 -5.92
CA THR A 79 6.10 2.78 -4.88
C THR A 79 5.80 1.93 -3.65
N HIS A 80 6.83 1.64 -2.85
CA HIS A 80 6.68 0.78 -1.68
C HIS A 80 7.09 1.49 -0.39
N ILE A 81 6.10 1.81 0.44
CA ILE A 81 6.29 2.50 1.71
C ILE A 81 5.81 1.67 2.90
N ASN A 82 4.82 0.78 2.72
CA ASN A 82 4.36 -0.16 3.74
C ASN A 82 4.62 -1.60 3.31
N GLY A 83 5.12 -2.45 4.21
CA GLY A 83 5.44 -3.85 3.89
C GLY A 83 4.26 -4.66 3.32
N LEU A 84 3.20 -4.88 4.10
CA LEU A 84 2.05 -5.70 3.68
C LEU A 84 0.87 -4.87 3.13
N VAL A 85 0.72 -3.64 3.60
CA VAL A 85 -0.47 -2.83 3.33
C VAL A 85 -0.54 -2.41 1.86
N ASP A 86 0.59 -2.05 1.25
CA ASP A 86 0.67 -1.66 -0.16
C ASP A 86 0.18 -2.79 -1.09
N PRO A 87 0.74 -4.01 -1.06
CA PRO A 87 0.24 -5.09 -1.91
C PRO A 87 -1.21 -5.48 -1.56
N ALA A 88 -1.62 -5.42 -0.28
CA ALA A 88 -3.01 -5.69 0.10
C ALA A 88 -4.01 -4.72 -0.55
N MET A 89 -3.66 -3.43 -0.62
CA MET A 89 -4.47 -2.40 -1.30
C MET A 89 -4.55 -2.65 -2.80
N MET A 90 -3.43 -2.98 -3.45
CA MET A 90 -3.40 -3.29 -4.88
C MET A 90 -4.23 -4.53 -5.21
N ILE A 91 -4.08 -5.61 -4.42
CA ILE A 91 -4.84 -6.86 -4.57
C ILE A 91 -6.35 -6.62 -4.46
N SER A 92 -6.76 -5.82 -3.46
CA SER A 92 -8.18 -5.57 -3.16
C SER A 92 -8.83 -4.56 -4.09
N SER A 93 -8.04 -3.86 -4.92
CA SER A 93 -8.53 -2.82 -5.83
C SER A 93 -8.81 -3.30 -7.25
N GLN A 94 -8.53 -4.57 -7.54
CA GLN A 94 -8.66 -5.19 -8.86
C GLN A 94 -9.51 -6.47 -8.80
N ASP A 95 -9.99 -6.93 -9.96
CA ASP A 95 -11.02 -7.96 -10.10
C ASP A 95 -10.51 -9.35 -10.52
N ARG A 96 -9.21 -9.48 -10.82
CA ARG A 96 -8.57 -10.72 -11.28
C ARG A 96 -7.77 -11.40 -10.17
N ARG A 97 -7.34 -12.63 -10.43
CA ARG A 97 -6.34 -13.27 -9.58
C ARG A 97 -4.98 -12.65 -9.89
N VAL A 98 -4.23 -12.33 -8.85
CA VAL A 98 -2.89 -11.78 -9.00
C VAL A 98 -1.82 -12.82 -8.70
N ILE A 99 -0.75 -12.79 -9.49
CA ILE A 99 0.51 -13.43 -9.15
C ILE A 99 1.48 -12.38 -8.62
N SER A 100 2.11 -12.63 -7.49
CA SER A 100 3.10 -11.71 -6.91
C SER A 100 4.48 -12.35 -6.91
N MET A 101 5.49 -11.52 -6.68
CA MET A 101 6.83 -11.99 -6.33
C MET A 101 7.27 -11.33 -5.03
N GLY A 102 8.04 -12.04 -4.21
CA GLY A 102 8.50 -11.52 -2.94
C GLY A 102 9.77 -12.21 -2.46
N ARG A 103 10.33 -11.70 -1.36
CA ARG A 103 11.56 -12.24 -0.76
C ARG A 103 11.42 -13.75 -0.49
N HIS A 104 12.50 -14.50 -0.69
CA HIS A 104 12.51 -15.96 -0.52
C HIS A 104 12.09 -16.39 0.89
N ASP A 105 12.44 -15.62 1.92
CA ASP A 105 12.19 -15.95 3.31
C ASP A 105 10.70 -15.92 3.65
N LEU A 106 9.97 -14.89 3.19
CA LEU A 106 8.51 -14.75 3.37
C LEU A 106 7.74 -15.97 2.84
N MET A 107 8.20 -16.57 1.74
CA MET A 107 7.57 -17.76 1.12
C MET A 107 7.80 -19.05 1.92
N THR A 108 8.78 -19.04 2.83
CA THR A 108 9.23 -20.22 3.58
C THR A 108 8.93 -20.14 5.08
N MET A 109 8.43 -19.01 5.57
CA MET A 109 7.93 -18.84 6.93
C MET A 109 6.69 -19.72 7.20
N PRO A 110 6.51 -20.23 8.43
CA PRO A 110 5.26 -20.87 8.84
C PRO A 110 4.10 -19.89 8.70
N LEU A 111 2.90 -20.40 8.43
CA LEU A 111 1.66 -19.65 8.22
C LEU A 111 1.73 -18.67 7.02
N ILE A 112 2.50 -17.57 7.11
CA ILE A 112 2.64 -16.54 6.06
C ILE A 112 3.03 -17.18 4.73
N GLY A 113 4.05 -18.03 4.71
CA GLY A 113 4.47 -18.72 3.48
C GLY A 113 3.38 -19.67 2.96
N TRP A 114 2.59 -20.30 3.83
CA TRP A 114 1.50 -21.20 3.42
C TRP A 114 0.37 -20.46 2.72
N PHE A 115 0.01 -19.26 3.21
CA PHE A 115 -0.96 -18.37 2.57
C PHE A 115 -0.37 -17.78 1.29
N SER A 116 0.85 -17.28 1.33
CA SER A 116 1.54 -16.66 0.19
C SER A 116 1.65 -17.57 -1.02
N ARG A 117 2.00 -18.85 -0.82
CA ARG A 117 2.03 -19.86 -1.91
C ARG A 117 0.67 -20.09 -2.55
N ARG A 118 -0.41 -20.04 -1.77
CA ARG A 118 -1.77 -20.22 -2.29
C ARG A 118 -2.32 -18.98 -2.99
N MET A 119 -1.76 -17.81 -2.69
CA MET A 119 -1.94 -16.59 -3.49
C MET A 119 -1.14 -16.63 -4.80
N GLY A 120 -0.33 -17.67 -5.04
CA GLY A 120 0.50 -17.79 -6.22
C GLY A 120 1.82 -17.05 -6.14
N SER A 121 2.19 -16.50 -4.98
CA SER A 121 3.41 -15.71 -4.85
C SER A 121 4.67 -16.54 -5.12
N GLN A 122 5.56 -15.99 -5.94
CA GLN A 122 6.81 -16.60 -6.35
C GLN A 122 8.01 -16.01 -5.58
N PRO A 123 9.04 -16.83 -5.27
CA PRO A 123 10.21 -16.35 -4.54
C PRO A 123 11.18 -15.59 -5.44
N VAL A 124 11.88 -14.61 -4.88
CA VAL A 124 13.02 -13.94 -5.51
C VAL A 124 14.18 -13.90 -4.54
N ILE A 125 15.37 -14.22 -5.04
CA ILE A 125 16.64 -14.04 -4.33
C ILE A 125 17.30 -12.76 -4.88
N ARG A 126 17.46 -11.76 -4.03
CA ARG A 126 17.89 -10.40 -4.40
C ARG A 126 19.41 -10.28 -4.46
N ARG A 127 19.91 -9.26 -5.17
CA ARG A 127 21.35 -8.96 -5.26
C ARG A 127 22.04 -8.82 -3.90
N PRO A 128 21.47 -8.12 -2.90
CA PRO A 128 22.10 -8.02 -1.57
C PRO A 128 22.24 -9.37 -0.85
N GLU A 129 21.29 -10.30 -1.04
CA GLU A 129 21.36 -11.65 -0.45
C GLU A 129 22.47 -12.47 -1.09
N ILE A 130 22.63 -12.38 -2.42
CA ILE A 130 23.74 -13.03 -3.15
C ILE A 130 25.08 -12.43 -2.74
N ALA A 131 25.19 -11.10 -2.72
CA ALA A 131 26.42 -10.39 -2.34
C ALA A 131 26.83 -10.69 -0.88
N SER A 132 25.87 -10.94 0.00
CA SER A 132 26.10 -11.31 1.40
C SER A 132 26.36 -12.81 1.60
N GLY A 133 26.47 -13.60 0.53
CA GLY A 133 26.76 -15.04 0.60
C GLY A 133 25.58 -15.92 1.05
N VAL A 134 24.35 -15.38 1.12
CA VAL A 134 23.15 -16.14 1.53
C VAL A 134 22.78 -17.20 0.49
N SER A 135 23.03 -16.92 -0.78
CA SER A 135 22.83 -17.84 -1.90
C SER A 135 23.98 -17.71 -2.90
N ASP A 136 24.39 -18.82 -3.48
CA ASP A 136 25.25 -18.84 -4.66
C ASP A 136 24.49 -18.31 -5.90
N GLN A 137 25.24 -17.82 -6.88
CA GLN A 137 24.69 -17.20 -8.11
C GLN A 137 23.90 -18.20 -8.96
N GLU A 138 24.34 -19.45 -9.03
CA GLU A 138 23.71 -20.48 -9.86
C GLU A 138 22.33 -20.85 -9.33
N TYR A 139 22.21 -21.11 -8.03
CA TYR A 139 20.95 -21.39 -7.35
C TYR A 139 20.01 -20.18 -7.43
N ALA A 140 20.52 -18.97 -7.18
CA ALA A 140 19.73 -17.75 -7.29
C ALA A 140 19.18 -17.56 -8.70
N LYS A 141 20.00 -17.79 -9.73
CA LYS A 141 19.58 -17.75 -11.13
C LYS A 141 18.50 -18.78 -11.42
N LYS A 142 18.68 -20.04 -11.01
CA LYS A 142 17.68 -21.11 -11.20
C LYS A 142 16.31 -20.73 -10.61
N ILE A 143 16.29 -20.21 -9.38
CA ILE A 143 15.04 -19.81 -8.71
C ILE A 143 14.41 -18.59 -9.39
N ASN A 144 15.22 -17.57 -9.70
CA ASN A 144 14.73 -16.35 -10.31
C ASN A 144 14.22 -16.59 -11.74
N ASP A 145 14.91 -17.39 -12.56
CA ASP A 145 14.45 -17.75 -13.92
C ASP A 145 13.11 -18.48 -13.88
N ARG A 146 12.96 -19.45 -12.96
CA ARG A 146 11.69 -20.15 -12.73
C ARG A 146 10.56 -19.20 -12.36
N THR A 147 10.83 -18.26 -11.46
CA THR A 147 9.87 -17.23 -11.02
C THR A 147 9.48 -16.34 -12.19
N LEU A 148 10.46 -15.75 -12.90
CA LEU A 148 10.22 -14.86 -14.01
C LEU A 148 9.41 -15.55 -15.13
N LEU A 149 9.71 -16.81 -15.42
CA LEU A 149 8.96 -17.59 -16.42
C LEU A 149 7.52 -17.89 -15.99
N THR A 150 7.29 -18.16 -14.70
CA THR A 150 5.94 -18.35 -14.13
C THR A 150 5.13 -17.05 -14.24
N MET A 151 5.72 -15.92 -13.84
CA MET A 151 5.11 -14.59 -13.97
C MET A 151 4.74 -14.28 -15.43
N THR A 152 5.70 -14.49 -16.33
CA THR A 152 5.55 -14.27 -17.79
C THR A 152 4.34 -15.02 -18.34
N ASN A 153 4.26 -16.33 -18.09
CA ASN A 153 3.18 -17.16 -18.63
C ASN A 153 1.81 -16.81 -18.04
N CYS A 154 1.74 -16.46 -16.74
CA CYS A 154 0.50 -16.02 -16.11
C CYS A 154 0.01 -14.68 -16.71
N ILE A 155 0.89 -13.70 -16.86
CA ILE A 155 0.55 -12.39 -17.42
C ILE A 155 0.12 -12.52 -18.88
N ALA A 156 0.83 -13.31 -19.68
CA ALA A 156 0.44 -13.61 -21.06
C ALA A 156 -0.92 -14.32 -21.17
N SER A 157 -1.38 -14.95 -20.08
CA SER A 157 -2.69 -15.63 -19.99
C SER A 157 -3.79 -14.74 -19.38
N GLY A 158 -3.53 -13.45 -19.15
CA GLY A 158 -4.51 -12.49 -18.68
C GLY A 158 -4.58 -12.29 -17.15
N PHE A 159 -3.73 -12.99 -16.38
CA PHE A 159 -3.62 -12.74 -14.94
C PHE A 159 -2.92 -11.41 -14.66
N ASN A 160 -3.26 -10.82 -13.51
CA ASN A 160 -2.59 -9.61 -13.06
C ASN A 160 -1.37 -9.96 -12.21
N ALA A 161 -0.44 -9.03 -12.08
CA ALA A 161 0.69 -9.14 -11.17
C ALA A 161 0.78 -7.91 -10.26
N VAL A 162 1.21 -8.09 -9.02
CA VAL A 162 1.47 -6.99 -8.07
C VAL A 162 2.96 -6.93 -7.81
N VAL A 163 3.55 -5.77 -8.10
CA VAL A 163 4.99 -5.60 -8.11
C VAL A 163 5.39 -4.21 -7.63
N MET A 164 6.42 -4.18 -6.80
CA MET A 164 7.02 -2.94 -6.31
C MET A 164 8.40 -2.82 -6.97
N PRO A 165 8.52 -2.09 -8.09
CA PRO A 165 9.69 -2.15 -8.96
C PRO A 165 10.99 -1.67 -8.29
N GLU A 166 10.93 -0.97 -7.15
CA GLU A 166 12.08 -0.53 -6.35
C GLU A 166 12.79 -1.72 -5.64
N GLY A 167 12.05 -2.80 -5.38
CA GLY A 167 12.59 -4.04 -4.77
C GLY A 167 12.83 -3.97 -3.26
N LYS A 168 12.38 -2.90 -2.60
CA LYS A 168 12.44 -2.66 -1.15
C LYS A 168 11.37 -1.63 -0.75
N SER A 169 11.04 -1.55 0.52
CA SER A 169 10.32 -0.40 1.10
C SER A 169 11.29 0.71 1.49
N HIS A 170 10.82 1.96 1.51
CA HIS A 170 11.54 3.12 2.04
C HIS A 170 10.56 4.19 2.57
N GLN A 171 11.10 5.22 3.23
CA GLN A 171 10.33 6.32 3.82
C GLN A 171 10.60 7.67 3.13
N ASP A 172 11.30 7.68 2.00
CA ASP A 172 11.58 8.91 1.26
C ASP A 172 10.35 9.43 0.50
N SER A 173 10.28 10.75 0.29
CA SER A 173 9.17 11.46 -0.38
C SER A 173 9.18 11.36 -1.91
N HIS A 174 10.11 10.59 -2.49
CA HIS A 174 10.27 10.44 -3.93
C HIS A 174 10.73 9.01 -4.27
N LEU A 175 10.57 8.63 -5.53
CA LEU A 175 10.93 7.30 -6.01
C LEU A 175 12.43 7.02 -5.96
N HIS A 176 12.76 5.79 -5.60
CA HIS A 176 14.07 5.19 -5.77
C HIS A 176 14.20 4.57 -7.15
N ARG A 177 15.44 4.19 -7.49
CA ARG A 177 15.73 3.53 -8.76
C ARG A 177 14.93 2.23 -8.93
N LEU A 178 14.24 2.11 -10.06
CA LEU A 178 13.52 0.89 -10.41
C LEU A 178 14.48 -0.22 -10.86
N LYS A 179 14.19 -1.45 -10.42
CA LYS A 179 14.85 -2.67 -10.88
C LYS A 179 14.21 -3.16 -12.19
N THR A 180 14.96 -3.95 -12.96
CA THR A 180 14.56 -4.35 -14.33
C THR A 180 13.70 -5.61 -14.41
N GLY A 181 13.62 -6.39 -13.33
CA GLY A 181 12.81 -7.63 -13.26
C GLY A 181 11.39 -7.47 -13.82
N PRO A 182 10.62 -6.45 -13.40
CA PRO A 182 9.26 -6.19 -13.87
C PRO A 182 9.14 -6.06 -15.40
N MET A 183 10.02 -5.27 -16.00
CA MET A 183 10.03 -5.01 -17.44
C MET A 183 10.43 -6.25 -18.24
N ARG A 184 11.32 -7.08 -17.70
CA ARG A 184 11.80 -8.30 -18.36
C ARG A 184 10.66 -9.31 -18.59
N PHE A 185 9.88 -9.64 -17.57
CA PHE A 185 8.75 -10.55 -17.78
C PHE A 185 7.56 -9.87 -18.48
N ALA A 186 7.45 -8.53 -18.44
CA ALA A 186 6.45 -7.81 -19.21
C ALA A 186 6.67 -7.99 -20.73
N LEU A 187 7.89 -7.72 -21.20
CA LEU A 187 8.29 -7.88 -22.60
C LEU A 187 8.24 -9.34 -23.05
N ASN A 188 8.66 -10.27 -22.18
CA ASN A 188 8.54 -11.68 -22.47
C ASN A 188 7.06 -12.12 -22.56
N ALA A 189 6.17 -11.53 -21.74
CA ALA A 189 4.76 -11.84 -21.79
C ALA A 189 4.09 -11.30 -23.07
N SER A 190 4.49 -10.11 -23.54
CA SER A 190 4.00 -9.56 -24.82
C SER A 190 4.47 -10.40 -26.01
N ALA A 191 5.69 -10.96 -25.97
CA ALA A 191 6.16 -11.92 -26.98
C ALA A 191 5.28 -13.19 -27.04
N ILE A 192 4.94 -13.77 -25.88
CA ILE A 192 4.04 -14.94 -25.80
C ILE A 192 2.63 -14.57 -26.30
N ALA A 193 2.10 -13.42 -25.88
CA ALA A 193 0.77 -12.96 -26.28
C ALA A 193 0.67 -12.78 -27.80
N LYS A 194 1.69 -12.17 -28.43
CA LYS A 194 1.79 -12.04 -29.90
C LYS A 194 1.73 -13.40 -30.59
N LYS A 195 2.53 -14.37 -30.12
CA LYS A 195 2.56 -15.73 -30.68
C LYS A 195 1.22 -16.46 -30.53
N LYS A 196 0.54 -16.27 -29.39
CA LYS A 196 -0.79 -16.86 -29.10
C LYS A 196 -1.96 -16.07 -29.69
N ARG A 197 -1.72 -14.90 -30.30
CA ARG A 197 -2.74 -13.97 -30.80
C ARG A 197 -3.76 -13.57 -29.72
N THR A 198 -3.27 -13.33 -28.51
CA THR A 198 -4.06 -12.81 -27.38
C THR A 198 -3.73 -11.34 -27.13
N SER A 199 -4.55 -10.65 -26.34
CA SER A 199 -4.34 -9.24 -26.01
C SER A 199 -2.97 -9.02 -25.33
N SER A 200 -2.24 -7.99 -25.77
CA SER A 200 -0.95 -7.61 -25.20
C SER A 200 -1.08 -7.27 -23.71
N PRO A 201 -0.07 -7.56 -22.88
CA PRO A 201 -0.06 -7.13 -21.50
C PRO A 201 0.24 -5.64 -21.39
N ALA A 202 0.01 -5.09 -20.20
CA ALA A 202 0.37 -3.72 -19.88
C ALA A 202 0.99 -3.61 -18.49
N ILE A 203 1.79 -2.58 -18.26
CA ILE A 203 2.15 -2.13 -16.91
C ILE A 203 1.11 -1.10 -16.49
N GLN A 204 0.47 -1.32 -15.35
CA GLN A 204 -0.48 -0.39 -14.74
C GLN A 204 0.24 0.37 -13.64
N PRO A 205 0.66 1.63 -13.84
CA PRO A 205 1.11 2.47 -12.74
C PRO A 205 -0.02 2.61 -11.71
N VAL A 206 0.31 2.63 -10.43
CA VAL A 206 -0.65 2.78 -9.32
C VAL A 206 -0.08 3.78 -8.32
N GLY A 207 -0.84 4.84 -8.05
CA GLY A 207 -0.54 5.77 -6.96
C GLY A 207 -1.11 5.22 -5.65
N LEU A 208 -0.26 4.99 -4.66
CA LEU A 208 -0.66 4.60 -3.31
C LEU A 208 -0.43 5.77 -2.36
N HIS A 209 -1.51 6.49 -2.06
CA HIS A 209 -1.47 7.66 -1.21
C HIS A 209 -2.00 7.32 0.17
N PHE A 210 -1.23 7.64 1.20
CA PHE A 210 -1.63 7.48 2.60
C PHE A 210 -1.51 8.81 3.30
N ARG A 211 -2.53 9.18 4.09
CA ARG A 211 -2.45 10.43 4.88
C ARG A 211 -1.28 10.37 5.87
N CYS A 212 -1.18 9.23 6.53
CA CYS A 212 -0.03 8.86 7.34
C CYS A 212 0.04 7.33 7.38
N HIS A 213 1.07 6.75 6.77
CA HIS A 213 1.14 5.31 6.47
C HIS A 213 1.29 4.45 7.74
N HIS A 214 1.86 5.00 8.81
CA HIS A 214 2.09 4.32 10.09
C HIS A 214 1.02 4.59 11.16
N TRP A 215 -0.04 5.34 10.81
CA TRP A 215 -1.18 5.56 11.70
C TRP A 215 -2.26 4.50 11.51
N PHE A 216 -2.79 4.01 12.63
CA PHE A 216 -4.01 3.23 12.64
C PHE A 216 -5.20 4.13 12.32
N ARG A 217 -6.19 3.62 11.57
CA ARG A 217 -7.39 4.38 11.13
C ARG A 217 -7.07 5.62 10.29
N THR A 218 -6.03 5.53 9.48
CA THR A 218 -5.67 6.57 8.50
C THR A 218 -6.58 6.54 7.26
N ASP A 219 -6.39 7.49 6.36
CA ASP A 219 -7.06 7.54 5.05
C ASP A 219 -6.11 7.06 3.95
N VAL A 220 -6.66 6.37 2.95
CA VAL A 220 -5.92 5.92 1.76
C VAL A 220 -6.67 6.28 0.48
N PHE A 221 -5.92 6.73 -0.52
CA PHE A 221 -6.40 6.94 -1.88
C PHE A 221 -5.55 6.10 -2.84
N VAL A 222 -6.22 5.25 -3.63
CA VAL A 222 -5.60 4.45 -4.69
C VAL A 222 -5.93 5.05 -6.05
N GLU A 223 -4.90 5.49 -6.75
CA GLU A 223 -5.01 6.17 -8.03
C GLU A 223 -4.64 5.23 -9.18
N PHE A 224 -5.45 5.24 -10.24
CA PHE A 224 -5.24 4.41 -11.43
C PHE A 224 -5.18 5.28 -12.70
N PRO A 225 -3.99 5.74 -13.12
CA PRO A 225 -3.81 6.38 -14.42
C PRO A 225 -3.90 5.36 -15.56
N ASP A 226 -3.73 5.83 -16.80
CA ASP A 226 -3.72 4.96 -17.97
C ASP A 226 -2.59 3.91 -17.94
N PRO A 227 -2.84 2.69 -18.42
CA PRO A 227 -1.83 1.65 -18.47
C PRO A 227 -0.82 1.88 -19.60
N ILE A 228 0.44 1.54 -19.35
CA ILE A 228 1.52 1.50 -20.33
C ILE A 228 1.42 0.18 -21.10
N ILE A 229 1.00 0.24 -22.36
CA ILE A 229 0.95 -0.94 -23.23
C ILE A 229 2.37 -1.44 -23.48
N VAL A 230 2.57 -2.75 -23.37
CA VAL A 230 3.88 -3.38 -23.56
C VAL A 230 3.92 -4.05 -24.92
N ASP A 231 4.70 -3.47 -25.82
CA ASP A 231 4.90 -4.03 -27.14
C ASP A 231 5.79 -5.28 -27.11
N PRO A 232 5.61 -6.21 -28.07
CA PRO A 232 6.49 -7.36 -28.23
C PRO A 232 7.92 -6.94 -28.58
N PRO A 233 8.95 -7.51 -27.92
CA PRO A 233 10.34 -7.17 -28.20
C PRO A 233 10.80 -7.63 -29.58
N ASP A 234 11.88 -7.02 -30.08
CA ASP A 234 12.48 -7.30 -31.40
C ASP A 234 13.37 -8.55 -31.36
N LYS A 235 12.77 -9.68 -30.99
CA LYS A 235 13.46 -10.97 -30.86
C LYS A 235 12.53 -12.14 -31.23
N PRO A 236 12.51 -12.57 -32.50
CA PRO A 236 11.51 -13.52 -33.02
C PRO A 236 11.45 -14.86 -32.28
N ASP A 237 12.61 -15.42 -31.91
CA ASP A 237 12.71 -16.76 -31.28
C ASP A 237 12.34 -16.75 -29.79
N LEU A 238 12.22 -15.57 -29.18
CA LEU A 238 12.02 -15.41 -27.74
C LEU A 238 10.74 -16.12 -27.28
N ALA A 239 9.64 -15.92 -28.00
CA ALA A 239 8.36 -16.55 -27.68
C ALA A 239 8.44 -18.07 -27.74
N GLN A 240 9.25 -18.65 -28.63
CA GLN A 240 9.41 -20.10 -28.73
C GLN A 240 10.13 -20.68 -27.52
N LYS A 241 11.27 -20.11 -27.12
CA LYS A 241 12.04 -20.60 -25.96
C LYS A 241 11.27 -20.44 -24.65
N LEU A 242 10.57 -19.32 -24.48
CA LEU A 242 9.71 -19.12 -23.29
C LEU A 242 8.58 -20.15 -23.23
N THR A 243 7.92 -20.44 -24.35
CA THR A 243 6.87 -21.48 -24.39
C THR A 243 7.41 -22.90 -24.20
N SER A 244 8.69 -23.15 -24.46
CA SER A 244 9.34 -24.45 -24.20
C SER A 244 9.88 -24.58 -22.77
N GLY A 245 9.58 -23.64 -21.87
CA GLY A 245 10.02 -23.72 -20.48
C GLY A 245 11.41 -23.14 -20.20
N VAL A 246 12.03 -22.46 -21.18
CA VAL A 246 13.37 -21.90 -21.04
C VAL A 246 13.28 -20.39 -20.89
N TRP A 247 13.79 -19.88 -19.78
CA TRP A 247 13.92 -18.43 -19.58
C TRP A 247 14.98 -17.87 -20.54
N GLU A 248 14.62 -16.80 -21.25
CA GLU A 248 15.54 -16.04 -22.09
C GLU A 248 15.35 -14.54 -21.86
N GLU A 249 16.46 -13.82 -21.83
CA GLU A 249 16.50 -12.38 -21.66
C GLU A 249 15.94 -11.63 -22.88
N PRO A 250 15.03 -10.67 -22.68
CA PRO A 250 14.65 -9.71 -23.71
C PRO A 250 15.79 -8.69 -23.96
N PRO A 251 15.75 -7.95 -25.08
CA PRO A 251 16.74 -6.91 -25.38
C PRO A 251 16.87 -5.87 -24.26
N SER A 252 18.10 -5.63 -23.79
CA SER A 252 18.37 -4.73 -22.64
C SER A 252 17.95 -3.29 -22.88
N GLU A 253 18.06 -2.80 -24.12
CA GLU A 253 17.62 -1.46 -24.50
C GLU A 253 16.12 -1.27 -24.29
N GLN A 254 15.29 -2.20 -24.79
CA GLN A 254 13.84 -2.18 -24.62
C GLN A 254 13.44 -2.31 -23.14
N VAL A 255 14.16 -3.13 -22.37
CA VAL A 255 13.98 -3.24 -20.91
C VAL A 255 14.23 -1.89 -20.22
N ASN A 256 15.31 -1.20 -20.57
CA ASN A 256 15.66 0.08 -19.98
C ASN A 256 14.68 1.19 -20.39
N GLN A 257 14.23 1.20 -21.65
CA GLN A 257 13.23 2.14 -22.15
C GLN A 257 11.90 1.97 -21.39
N LEU A 258 11.37 0.75 -21.29
CA LEU A 258 10.14 0.47 -20.56
C LEU A 258 10.27 0.82 -19.06
N ARG A 259 11.46 0.64 -18.48
CA ARG A 259 11.72 1.03 -17.08
C ARG A 259 11.66 2.55 -16.91
N ASN A 260 12.29 3.29 -17.81
CA ASN A 260 12.30 4.75 -17.74
C ASN A 260 10.89 5.32 -17.96
N GLN A 261 10.14 4.76 -18.92
CA GLN A 261 8.73 5.12 -19.15
C GLN A 261 7.86 4.85 -17.91
N LEU A 262 8.07 3.72 -17.22
CA LEU A 262 7.37 3.45 -15.97
C LEU A 262 7.78 4.45 -14.87
N PHE A 263 9.06 4.78 -14.76
CA PHE A 263 9.53 5.75 -13.76
C PHE A 263 8.89 7.12 -13.98
N GLU A 264 8.90 7.63 -15.22
CA GLU A 264 8.25 8.90 -15.59
C GLU A 264 6.75 8.90 -15.29
N SER A 265 6.08 7.76 -15.49
CA SER A 265 4.64 7.61 -15.20
C SER A 265 4.34 7.47 -13.70
N LEU A 266 5.23 6.86 -12.91
CA LEU A 266 5.06 6.67 -11.47
C LEU A 266 5.46 7.88 -10.65
N SER A 267 6.52 8.61 -11.03
CA SER A 267 7.02 9.78 -10.30
C SER A 267 5.90 10.74 -9.87
N PRO A 268 5.03 11.24 -10.78
CA PRO A 268 4.00 12.20 -10.42
C PRO A 268 2.89 11.62 -9.52
N LEU A 269 2.78 10.29 -9.43
CA LEU A 269 1.84 9.57 -8.54
C LEU A 269 2.41 9.38 -7.13
N THR A 270 3.67 9.70 -6.91
CA THR A 270 4.25 9.82 -5.57
C THR A 270 4.18 11.28 -5.11
N PRO A 271 4.57 11.61 -3.86
CA PRO A 271 4.73 13.00 -3.48
C PRO A 271 5.66 13.76 -4.45
N ASP A 272 6.74 13.11 -4.94
CA ASP A 272 7.79 13.71 -5.80
C ASP A 272 8.31 15.04 -5.22
N ALA A 273 8.48 15.05 -3.90
CA ALA A 273 8.95 16.21 -3.14
C ALA A 273 10.43 16.03 -2.73
N PRO A 274 11.22 17.12 -2.62
CA PRO A 274 12.58 17.06 -2.10
C PRO A 274 12.66 16.43 -0.70
N ASP A 275 11.67 16.74 0.13
CA ASP A 275 11.54 16.31 1.51
C ASP A 275 10.05 16.30 1.94
N TRP A 276 9.78 15.79 3.14
CA TRP A 276 8.41 15.68 3.65
C TRP A 276 7.85 17.03 4.11
N GLU A 277 8.72 17.95 4.55
CA GLU A 277 8.40 19.31 4.95
C GLU A 277 7.73 20.08 3.80
N THR A 278 8.36 20.02 2.62
CA THR A 278 7.85 20.59 1.38
C THR A 278 6.52 19.95 0.97
N TYR A 279 6.40 18.62 1.07
CA TYR A 279 5.15 17.95 0.74
C TYR A 279 3.99 18.38 1.66
N ARG A 280 4.24 18.47 2.98
CA ARG A 280 3.25 18.98 3.95
C ARG A 280 2.86 20.42 3.65
N ALA A 281 3.81 21.26 3.22
CA ALA A 281 3.53 22.63 2.80
C ALA A 281 2.59 22.69 1.58
N TRP A 282 2.75 21.82 0.59
CA TRP A 282 1.83 21.75 -0.56
C TRP A 282 0.40 21.39 -0.15
N HIS A 283 0.24 20.44 0.78
CA HIS A 283 -1.07 20.11 1.36
C HIS A 283 -1.67 21.32 2.08
N LEU A 284 -0.88 22.04 2.88
CA LEU A 284 -1.33 23.26 3.58
C LEU A 284 -1.79 24.34 2.60
N ILE A 285 -1.01 24.62 1.55
CA ILE A 285 -1.36 25.57 0.49
C ILE A 285 -2.67 25.16 -0.18
N GLY A 286 -2.85 23.87 -0.49
CA GLY A 286 -4.08 23.34 -1.08
C GLY A 286 -5.33 23.65 -0.23
N HIS A 287 -5.27 23.40 1.08
CA HIS A 287 -6.34 23.75 2.02
C HIS A 287 -6.59 25.25 2.09
N ILE A 288 -5.54 26.08 2.09
CA ILE A 288 -5.66 27.54 2.11
C ILE A 288 -6.30 28.06 0.80
N ARG A 289 -5.88 27.53 -0.36
CA ARG A 289 -6.46 27.88 -1.68
C ARG A 289 -7.95 27.54 -1.74
N ALA A 290 -8.34 26.36 -1.25
CA ALA A 290 -9.74 25.96 -1.21
C ALA A 290 -10.58 26.92 -0.34
N ASN A 291 -10.11 27.20 0.88
CA ASN A 291 -10.75 28.14 1.80
C ASN A 291 -10.90 29.55 1.21
N ASN A 292 -9.90 30.05 0.48
CA ASN A 292 -9.93 31.38 -0.15
C ASN A 292 -11.02 31.49 -1.24
N HIS A 293 -11.39 30.37 -1.86
CA HIS A 293 -12.50 30.30 -2.82
C HIS A 293 -13.84 29.91 -2.15
N ASN A 294 -13.95 30.05 -0.82
CA ASN A 294 -15.12 29.63 -0.04
C ASN A 294 -15.51 28.15 -0.26
N SER A 295 -14.51 27.29 -0.48
CA SER A 295 -14.67 25.85 -0.69
C SER A 295 -13.81 25.06 0.30
N THR A 296 -13.99 23.74 0.36
CA THR A 296 -13.20 22.87 1.25
C THR A 296 -12.84 21.58 0.53
N LEU A 297 -11.66 21.02 0.82
CA LEU A 297 -11.28 19.70 0.32
C LEU A 297 -12.01 18.64 1.15
N GLU A 298 -12.98 17.95 0.53
CA GLU A 298 -13.89 17.05 1.25
C GLU A 298 -13.31 15.66 1.49
N SER A 299 -12.34 15.27 0.67
CA SER A 299 -11.77 13.94 0.71
C SER A 299 -10.25 13.91 0.56
N PHE A 300 -9.65 12.80 0.97
CA PHE A 300 -8.19 12.65 0.89
C PHE A 300 -7.69 12.63 -0.55
N ARG A 301 -8.50 12.14 -1.50
CA ARG A 301 -8.25 12.29 -2.93
C ARG A 301 -8.10 13.76 -3.33
N ASP A 302 -9.00 14.63 -2.87
CA ASP A 302 -8.95 16.06 -3.21
C ASP A 302 -7.72 16.75 -2.62
N GLU A 303 -7.32 16.35 -1.41
CA GLU A 303 -6.07 16.80 -0.77
C GLU A 303 -4.84 16.41 -1.59
N VAL A 304 -4.76 15.15 -2.03
CA VAL A 304 -3.66 14.65 -2.87
C VAL A 304 -3.58 15.41 -4.21
N LEU A 305 -4.72 15.57 -4.89
CA LEU A 305 -4.76 16.26 -6.17
C LEU A 305 -4.45 17.75 -6.02
N SER A 306 -4.96 18.42 -4.97
CA SER A 306 -4.65 19.82 -4.70
C SER A 306 -3.17 20.03 -4.41
N ALA A 307 -2.55 19.17 -3.59
CA ALA A 307 -1.11 19.23 -3.33
C ALA A 307 -0.28 18.99 -4.61
N ARG A 308 -0.74 18.09 -5.49
CA ARG A 308 -0.13 17.88 -6.81
C ARG A 308 -0.23 19.12 -7.70
N ASP A 309 -1.37 19.81 -7.70
CA ASP A 309 -1.56 21.03 -8.47
C ASP A 309 -0.63 22.16 -7.96
N VAL A 310 -0.44 22.27 -6.64
CA VAL A 310 0.56 23.18 -6.04
C VAL A 310 1.98 22.83 -6.48
N ARG A 311 2.37 21.54 -6.42
CA ARG A 311 3.67 21.09 -6.92
C ARG A 311 3.88 21.49 -8.39
N ASN A 312 2.88 21.25 -9.22
CA ASN A 312 2.95 21.51 -10.66
C ASN A 312 3.05 23.01 -10.96
N SER A 313 2.34 23.87 -10.22
CA SER A 313 2.40 25.34 -10.40
C SER A 313 3.75 25.95 -10.00
N LEU A 314 4.50 25.28 -9.13
CA LEU A 314 5.85 25.66 -8.71
C LEU A 314 6.97 25.12 -9.62
N SER A 315 6.64 24.21 -10.54
CA SER A 315 7.64 23.56 -11.40
C SER A 315 8.33 24.58 -12.32
N GLY A 316 9.67 24.56 -12.35
CA GLY A 316 10.48 25.44 -13.20
C GLY A 316 10.69 26.88 -12.69
N ARG A 317 10.08 27.25 -11.56
CA ARG A 317 10.28 28.58 -10.94
C ARG A 317 11.58 28.66 -10.16
N LYS A 318 12.30 29.78 -10.32
CA LYS A 318 13.60 30.03 -9.65
C LYS A 318 13.45 30.51 -8.20
N ASP A 319 12.31 31.08 -7.86
CA ASP A 319 11.98 31.69 -6.56
C ASP A 319 11.08 30.79 -5.68
N LYS A 320 10.76 29.58 -6.16
CA LYS A 320 9.85 28.63 -5.47
C LYS A 320 10.21 28.40 -4.00
N ASP A 321 11.50 28.31 -3.67
CA ASP A 321 11.96 28.01 -2.31
C ASP A 321 11.63 29.17 -1.36
N LYS A 322 11.74 30.41 -1.84
CA LYS A 322 11.35 31.60 -1.07
C LYS A 322 9.84 31.68 -0.89
N LEU A 323 9.08 31.37 -1.94
CA LEU A 323 7.60 31.43 -1.90
C LEU A 323 7.00 30.39 -0.96
N ILE A 324 7.61 29.20 -0.86
CA ILE A 324 7.09 28.11 -0.05
C ILE A 324 7.59 28.13 1.40
N GLN A 325 8.69 28.83 1.71
CA GLN A 325 9.29 28.82 3.04
C GLN A 325 8.31 29.13 4.19
N PRO A 326 7.41 30.13 4.08
CA PRO A 326 6.40 30.37 5.12
C PRO A 326 5.43 29.20 5.29
N SER A 327 5.11 28.51 4.19
CA SER A 327 4.24 27.32 4.20
C SER A 327 4.94 26.11 4.81
N ILE A 328 6.24 25.95 4.62
CA ILE A 328 7.05 24.90 5.26
C ILE A 328 7.02 25.11 6.78
N GLU A 329 7.37 26.32 7.25
CA GLU A 329 7.41 26.61 8.68
C GLU A 329 6.02 26.43 9.33
N ALA A 330 4.96 26.91 8.69
CA ALA A 330 3.60 26.73 9.18
C ALA A 330 3.21 25.24 9.24
N ALA A 331 3.53 24.47 8.19
CA ALA A 331 3.26 23.04 8.14
C ALA A 331 4.04 22.26 9.21
N GLU A 332 5.27 22.66 9.54
CA GLU A 332 6.06 22.08 10.61
C GLU A 332 5.48 22.39 12.01
N ILE A 333 5.00 23.62 12.23
CA ILE A 333 4.30 23.97 13.48
C ILE A 333 3.08 23.06 13.65
N LEU A 334 2.25 22.91 12.62
CA LEU A 334 1.09 22.01 12.64
C LEU A 334 1.52 20.56 12.89
N HIS A 335 2.50 20.07 12.14
CA HIS A 335 2.97 18.69 12.24
C HIS A 335 3.50 18.35 13.64
N SER A 336 4.25 19.25 14.27
CA SER A 336 4.76 19.07 15.64
C SER A 336 3.67 18.95 16.72
N HIS A 337 2.42 19.25 16.37
CA HIS A 337 1.23 19.11 17.22
C HIS A 337 0.26 18.02 16.74
N ASP A 338 0.71 17.10 15.86
CA ASP A 338 -0.13 16.10 15.20
C ASP A 338 -1.34 16.72 14.44
N LEU A 339 -1.13 17.89 13.83
CA LEU A 339 -2.10 18.60 13.01
C LEU A 339 -1.60 18.73 11.56
N ASP A 340 -2.52 19.06 10.66
CA ASP A 340 -2.27 19.27 9.24
C ASP A 340 -3.23 20.35 8.70
N GLY A 341 -3.18 20.64 7.40
CA GLY A 341 -3.98 21.71 6.78
C GLY A 341 -5.49 21.63 7.02
N ARG A 342 -6.04 20.48 7.40
CA ARG A 342 -7.48 20.32 7.72
C ARG A 342 -7.92 21.10 8.95
N CYS A 343 -6.98 21.49 9.82
CA CYS A 343 -7.29 22.34 10.96
C CYS A 343 -7.61 23.80 10.56
N ILE A 344 -7.32 24.20 9.32
CA ILE A 344 -7.54 25.57 8.84
C ILE A 344 -8.97 25.71 8.29
N ARG A 345 -9.71 26.67 8.84
CA ARG A 345 -11.06 27.05 8.39
C ARG A 345 -11.13 28.56 8.20
N GLY A 346 -11.52 29.00 7.00
CA GLY A 346 -11.55 30.42 6.68
C GLY A 346 -10.17 31.07 6.88
N THR A 347 -10.08 32.01 7.82
CA THR A 347 -8.85 32.78 8.06
C THR A 347 -7.88 32.20 9.10
N GLY A 348 -8.24 31.18 9.86
CA GLY A 348 -7.39 30.68 10.95
C GLY A 348 -7.64 29.23 11.33
N LEU A 349 -7.25 28.87 12.55
CA LEU A 349 -7.52 27.57 13.14
C LEU A 349 -9.02 27.39 13.40
N SER A 350 -9.53 26.18 13.21
CA SER A 350 -10.90 25.82 13.55
C SER A 350 -11.13 25.90 15.06
N SER A 351 -12.22 26.55 15.47
CA SER A 351 -12.62 26.66 16.88
C SER A 351 -13.64 25.61 17.33
N GLU A 352 -14.07 24.73 16.41
CA GLU A 352 -15.11 23.73 16.68
C GLU A 352 -14.65 22.67 17.69
N LYS A 353 -15.50 22.37 18.67
CA LYS A 353 -15.30 21.28 19.65
C LYS A 353 -16.49 20.32 19.62
N PRO A 354 -16.46 19.27 18.79
CA PRO A 354 -17.61 18.39 18.59
C PRO A 354 -17.76 17.38 19.73
N TRP A 355 -18.15 17.83 20.93
CA TRP A 355 -18.38 16.98 22.11
C TRP A 355 -19.39 15.85 21.87
N THR A 356 -20.36 16.06 20.97
CA THR A 356 -21.31 15.03 20.54
C THR A 356 -20.61 13.82 19.94
N LYS A 357 -19.55 14.02 19.14
CA LYS A 357 -18.73 12.93 18.61
C LYS A 357 -18.02 12.16 19.72
N ALA A 358 -17.51 12.86 20.74
CA ALA A 358 -16.85 12.22 21.88
C ALA A 358 -17.82 11.30 22.64
N ILE A 359 -19.00 11.81 22.98
CA ILE A 359 -20.02 11.07 23.73
C ILE A 359 -20.49 9.85 22.92
N ILE A 360 -20.91 10.06 21.67
CA ILE A 360 -21.36 8.97 20.79
C ILE A 360 -20.23 7.95 20.60
N GLY A 361 -19.01 8.41 20.36
CA GLY A 361 -17.85 7.55 20.15
C GLY A 361 -17.58 6.62 21.33
N LEU A 362 -17.53 7.18 22.54
CA LEU A 362 -17.35 6.42 23.77
C LEU A 362 -18.52 5.46 24.03
N SER A 363 -19.76 5.87 23.76
CA SER A 363 -20.93 5.00 23.91
C SER A 363 -20.89 3.80 22.95
N LEU A 364 -20.56 4.02 21.67
CA LEU A 364 -20.45 2.93 20.68
C LEU A 364 -19.36 1.94 21.08
N MET A 365 -18.19 2.44 21.51
CA MET A 365 -17.10 1.59 22.00
C MET A 365 -17.53 0.80 23.24
N ALA A 366 -18.16 1.45 24.23
CA ALA A 366 -18.59 0.79 25.46
C ALA A 366 -19.62 -0.33 25.22
N VAL A 367 -20.62 -0.08 24.37
CA VAL A 367 -21.67 -1.07 24.05
C VAL A 367 -21.10 -2.29 23.33
N THR A 368 -20.11 -2.10 22.45
CA THR A 368 -19.55 -3.18 21.64
C THR A 368 -18.29 -3.82 22.22
N ALA A 369 -17.70 -3.23 23.28
CA ALA A 369 -16.54 -3.75 23.97
C ALA A 369 -16.68 -5.19 24.48
N PRO A 370 -17.83 -5.62 25.06
CA PRO A 370 -18.01 -6.99 25.54
C PRO A 370 -17.88 -8.07 24.45
N ILE A 371 -18.09 -7.70 23.18
CA ILE A 371 -17.93 -8.59 22.03
C ILE A 371 -16.54 -8.40 21.41
N THR A 372 -16.16 -7.15 21.15
CA THR A 372 -14.92 -6.77 20.46
C THR A 372 -13.67 -7.18 21.23
N ILE A 373 -13.62 -6.96 22.55
CA ILE A 373 -12.42 -7.24 23.36
C ILE A 373 -12.13 -8.75 23.39
N PRO A 374 -13.09 -9.64 23.70
CA PRO A 374 -12.84 -11.08 23.66
C PRO A 374 -12.59 -11.62 22.24
N SER A 375 -13.27 -11.09 21.20
CA SER A 375 -13.13 -11.62 19.84
C SER A 375 -11.86 -11.20 19.13
N THR A 376 -11.43 -9.95 19.33
CA THR A 376 -10.39 -9.30 18.52
C THR A 376 -9.42 -8.48 19.35
N GLY A 377 -9.80 -8.04 20.55
CA GLY A 377 -8.96 -7.20 21.40
C GLY A 377 -7.61 -7.83 21.75
N ILE A 378 -7.57 -9.12 22.10
CA ILE A 378 -6.32 -9.81 22.47
C ILE A 378 -5.32 -9.82 21.30
N GLN A 379 -5.77 -10.24 20.11
CA GLN A 379 -4.90 -10.26 18.93
C GLN A 379 -4.52 -8.85 18.46
N ALA A 380 -5.41 -7.86 18.59
CA ALA A 380 -5.10 -6.46 18.29
C ALA A 380 -4.05 -5.90 19.24
N PHE A 381 -4.12 -6.23 20.53
CA PHE A 381 -3.11 -5.87 21.53
C PHE A 381 -1.75 -6.52 21.21
N ILE A 382 -1.73 -7.80 20.84
CA ILE A 382 -0.50 -8.48 20.41
C ILE A 382 0.10 -7.82 19.17
N ALA A 383 -0.73 -7.47 18.18
CA ALA A 383 -0.28 -6.76 16.98
C ALA A 383 0.29 -5.38 17.31
N TRP A 384 -0.37 -4.61 18.18
CA TRP A 384 0.16 -3.35 18.68
C TRP A 384 1.52 -3.53 19.37
N TYR A 385 1.63 -4.52 20.28
CA TYR A 385 2.84 -4.79 21.04
C TYR A 385 4.05 -5.13 20.16
N PHE A 386 3.85 -5.98 19.14
CA PHE A 386 4.91 -6.38 18.20
C PHE A 386 5.18 -5.31 17.14
N GLY A 387 4.15 -4.59 16.69
CA GLY A 387 4.29 -3.49 15.73
C GLY A 387 5.17 -2.36 16.23
N ASP A 388 5.14 -2.09 17.53
CA ASP A 388 5.98 -1.06 18.17
C ASP A 388 7.40 -1.56 18.54
N ARG A 389 7.72 -2.85 18.32
CA ARG A 389 8.99 -3.49 18.72
C ARG A 389 9.72 -4.25 17.60
N THR A 390 9.25 -4.12 16.37
CA THR A 390 9.83 -4.82 15.22
C THR A 390 11.13 -4.16 14.73
N ASP A 391 12.05 -4.98 14.24
CA ASP A 391 13.28 -4.56 13.57
C ASP A 391 13.08 -4.28 12.07
N GLU A 392 11.87 -4.51 11.53
CA GLU A 392 11.57 -4.33 10.10
C GLU A 392 11.29 -2.86 9.72
N GLY A 393 11.14 -1.94 10.69
CA GLY A 393 10.93 -0.51 10.46
C GLY A 393 9.52 -0.01 10.77
N ILE A 394 9.27 1.29 10.55
CA ILE A 394 7.97 1.92 10.82
C ILE A 394 6.86 1.41 9.87
N ASP A 395 7.26 0.91 8.70
CA ASP A 395 6.44 0.26 7.67
C ASP A 395 5.86 -1.09 8.10
N ALA A 396 6.47 -1.74 9.09
CA ALA A 396 5.98 -2.99 9.65
C ALA A 396 4.85 -2.77 10.68
N ARG A 397 4.79 -1.59 11.33
CA ARG A 397 3.79 -1.30 12.38
C ARG A 397 2.35 -1.55 11.92
N THR A 398 1.94 -0.88 10.84
CA THR A 398 0.60 -1.05 10.26
C THR A 398 0.41 -2.47 9.69
N SER A 399 1.50 -3.11 9.25
CA SER A 399 1.48 -4.49 8.76
C SER A 399 1.09 -5.49 9.87
N PHE A 400 1.52 -5.29 11.12
CA PHE A 400 1.07 -6.13 12.24
C PHE A 400 -0.43 -5.98 12.52
N HIS A 401 -0.94 -4.75 12.53
CA HIS A 401 -2.38 -4.50 12.68
C HIS A 401 -3.19 -5.12 11.53
N MET A 402 -2.67 -5.01 10.30
CA MET A 402 -3.25 -5.64 9.12
C MET A 402 -3.29 -7.17 9.28
N LEU A 403 -2.19 -7.79 9.72
CA LEU A 403 -2.13 -9.24 9.94
C LEU A 403 -3.15 -9.70 10.99
N ALA A 404 -3.28 -9.00 12.12
CA ALA A 404 -4.28 -9.35 13.13
C ALA A 404 -5.71 -9.29 12.57
N GLY A 405 -6.09 -8.18 11.91
CA GLY A 405 -7.41 -8.07 11.28
C GLY A 405 -7.63 -9.12 10.19
N MET A 406 -6.63 -9.36 9.35
CA MET A 406 -6.68 -10.31 8.24
C MET A 406 -6.84 -11.76 8.70
N PHE A 407 -6.15 -12.17 9.77
CA PHE A 407 -6.21 -13.53 10.29
C PHE A 407 -7.33 -13.78 11.30
N SER A 408 -7.96 -12.72 11.81
CA SER A 408 -9.13 -12.80 12.69
C SER A 408 -10.20 -13.81 12.21
N PRO A 409 -10.74 -13.72 10.97
CA PRO A 409 -11.83 -14.59 10.52
C PRO A 409 -11.44 -16.06 10.31
N VAL A 410 -10.14 -16.40 10.31
CA VAL A 410 -9.67 -17.76 9.99
C VAL A 410 -8.97 -18.45 11.15
N LEU A 411 -8.34 -17.70 12.07
CA LEU A 411 -7.58 -18.28 13.19
C LEU A 411 -8.23 -18.03 14.55
N PHE A 412 -8.83 -16.85 14.76
CA PHE A 412 -9.27 -16.43 16.10
C PHE A 412 -10.78 -16.57 16.29
N TRP A 413 -11.57 -16.09 15.32
CA TRP A 413 -13.03 -16.13 15.44
C TRP A 413 -13.63 -17.53 15.33
N PRO A 414 -13.14 -18.46 14.46
CA PRO A 414 -13.72 -19.79 14.38
C PRO A 414 -13.70 -20.58 15.70
N PRO A 415 -12.55 -20.77 16.40
CA PRO A 415 -12.56 -21.51 17.65
C PRO A 415 -13.38 -20.82 18.74
N LEU A 416 -13.34 -19.49 18.81
CA LEU A 416 -14.11 -18.73 19.80
C LEU A 416 -15.63 -18.84 19.55
N SER A 417 -16.06 -18.69 18.30
CA SER A 417 -17.48 -18.78 17.94
C SER A 417 -18.05 -20.17 18.18
N VAL A 418 -17.29 -21.23 17.91
CA VAL A 418 -17.68 -22.62 18.23
C VAL A 418 -17.77 -22.81 19.75
N ALA A 419 -16.81 -22.31 20.53
CA ALA A 419 -16.85 -22.41 21.98
C ALA A 419 -18.09 -21.70 22.56
N ILE A 420 -18.38 -20.48 22.11
CA ILE A 420 -19.58 -19.73 22.52
C ILE A 420 -20.87 -20.46 22.09
N ALA A 421 -20.90 -20.99 20.86
CA ALA A 421 -22.06 -21.72 20.37
C ALA A 421 -22.37 -22.98 21.21
N ILE A 422 -21.35 -23.73 21.63
CA ILE A 422 -21.51 -24.93 22.47
C ILE A 422 -21.97 -24.57 23.89
N VAL A 423 -21.53 -23.44 24.44
CA VAL A 423 -21.98 -22.97 25.76
C VAL A 423 -23.43 -22.49 25.70
N ALA A 424 -23.82 -21.81 24.61
CA ALA A 424 -25.17 -21.28 24.44
C ALA A 424 -26.21 -22.34 24.04
N HIS A 425 -25.79 -23.40 23.35
CA HIS A 425 -26.68 -24.44 22.83
C HIS A 425 -25.97 -25.80 22.78
N PRO A 426 -26.64 -26.92 23.09
CA PRO A 426 -26.07 -28.26 22.92
C PRO A 426 -25.52 -28.48 21.51
N LEU A 427 -24.42 -29.25 21.41
CA LEU A 427 -23.79 -29.57 20.14
C LEU A 427 -24.81 -30.22 19.19
N SER A 428 -25.02 -29.60 18.05
CA SER A 428 -26.03 -30.02 17.07
C SER A 428 -25.62 -29.65 15.65
N MET A 429 -26.43 -30.05 14.66
CA MET A 429 -26.23 -29.63 13.27
C MET A 429 -26.39 -28.11 13.07
N ALA A 430 -26.98 -27.40 14.04
CA ALA A 430 -27.10 -25.94 14.01
C ALA A 430 -25.80 -25.22 14.44
N THR A 431 -24.88 -25.92 15.14
CA THR A 431 -23.67 -25.29 15.70
C THR A 431 -22.83 -24.55 14.64
N PRO A 432 -22.55 -25.11 13.44
CA PRO A 432 -21.80 -24.38 12.42
C PRO A 432 -22.48 -23.09 11.95
N LEU A 433 -23.82 -23.09 11.83
CA LEU A 433 -24.60 -21.91 11.42
C LEU A 433 -24.53 -20.81 12.50
N ILE A 434 -24.68 -21.20 13.77
CA ILE A 434 -24.54 -20.29 14.91
C ILE A 434 -23.12 -19.72 14.95
N SER A 435 -22.09 -20.54 14.76
CA SER A 435 -20.71 -20.07 14.72
C SER A 435 -20.47 -19.03 13.63
N VAL A 436 -20.98 -19.26 12.40
CA VAL A 436 -20.86 -18.28 11.31
C VAL A 436 -21.61 -16.98 11.64
N ALA A 437 -22.81 -17.07 12.22
CA ALA A 437 -23.57 -15.90 12.66
C ALA A 437 -22.82 -15.11 13.74
N LEU A 438 -22.20 -15.78 14.70
CA LEU A 438 -21.35 -15.18 15.72
C LEU A 438 -20.13 -14.49 15.09
N MET A 439 -19.45 -15.12 14.13
CA MET A 439 -18.33 -14.49 13.42
C MET A 439 -18.74 -13.21 12.69
N ILE A 440 -19.91 -13.18 12.06
CA ILE A 440 -20.48 -11.97 11.44
C ILE A 440 -20.75 -10.92 12.53
N SER A 441 -21.34 -11.32 13.66
CA SER A 441 -21.59 -10.41 14.79
C SER A 441 -20.30 -9.82 15.35
N PHE A 442 -19.21 -10.60 15.43
CA PHE A 442 -17.90 -10.10 15.83
C PHE A 442 -17.43 -9.03 14.85
N HIS A 443 -17.48 -9.30 13.55
CA HIS A 443 -17.09 -8.31 12.54
C HIS A 443 -17.89 -7.01 12.65
N CYS A 444 -19.22 -7.08 12.76
CA CYS A 444 -20.08 -5.91 12.94
C CYS A 444 -19.77 -5.14 14.22
N ALA A 445 -19.60 -5.84 15.35
CA ALA A 445 -19.24 -5.20 16.62
C ALA A 445 -17.89 -4.48 16.54
N ASN A 446 -16.89 -5.10 15.89
CA ASN A 446 -15.58 -4.47 15.67
C ASN A 446 -15.71 -3.22 14.80
N LEU A 447 -16.49 -3.25 13.71
CA LEU A 447 -16.68 -2.06 12.86
C LEU A 447 -17.37 -0.91 13.61
N ILE A 448 -18.36 -1.21 14.46
CA ILE A 448 -19.03 -0.21 15.30
C ILE A 448 -18.07 0.34 16.36
N PHE A 449 -17.27 -0.52 16.98
CA PHE A 449 -16.23 -0.10 17.93
C PHE A 449 -15.24 0.86 17.26
N LEU A 450 -14.78 0.53 16.05
CA LEU A 450 -13.86 1.37 15.28
C LEU A 450 -14.49 2.68 14.81
N LEU A 451 -15.79 2.69 14.47
CA LEU A 451 -16.53 3.93 14.23
C LEU A 451 -16.52 4.82 15.49
N GLY A 452 -16.73 4.22 16.67
CA GLY A 452 -16.63 4.95 17.92
C GLY A 452 -15.23 5.52 18.18
N TYR A 453 -14.20 4.74 17.88
CA TYR A 453 -12.80 5.17 17.95
C TYR A 453 -12.50 6.34 16.99
N ASP A 454 -13.04 6.32 15.77
CA ASP A 454 -12.87 7.42 14.81
C ASP A 454 -13.50 8.72 15.29
N LEU A 455 -14.70 8.66 15.88
CA LEU A 455 -15.40 9.81 16.43
C LEU A 455 -14.64 10.40 17.63
N TRP A 456 -14.10 9.54 18.47
CA TRP A 456 -13.18 9.95 19.55
C TRP A 456 -11.91 10.61 18.99
N THR A 457 -11.36 10.06 17.90
CA THR A 457 -10.17 10.61 17.24
C THR A 457 -10.42 11.99 16.64
N ASP A 458 -11.59 12.22 16.04
CA ASP A 458 -12.01 13.55 15.56
C ASP A 458 -12.10 14.58 16.70
N PHE A 459 -12.66 14.17 17.84
CA PHE A 459 -12.74 15.02 19.01
C PHE A 459 -11.35 15.37 19.56
N THR A 460 -10.48 14.37 19.73
CA THR A 460 -9.11 14.61 20.21
C THR A 460 -8.28 15.45 19.24
N TYR A 461 -8.50 15.32 17.93
CA TYR A 461 -7.91 16.23 16.93
C TYR A 461 -8.35 17.68 17.18
N SER A 462 -9.63 17.93 17.45
CA SER A 462 -10.15 19.27 17.77
C SER A 462 -9.59 19.83 19.07
N VAL A 463 -9.35 18.97 20.08
CA VAL A 463 -8.67 19.36 21.32
C VAL A 463 -7.22 19.77 21.06
N ARG A 464 -6.50 19.09 20.16
CA ARG A 464 -5.14 19.49 19.77
C ARG A 464 -5.10 20.85 19.08
N ILE A 465 -6.08 21.16 18.22
CA ILE A 465 -6.21 22.49 17.62
C ILE A 465 -6.35 23.56 18.70
N ALA A 466 -7.28 23.38 19.64
CA ALA A 466 -7.49 24.34 20.72
C ALA A 466 -6.25 24.53 21.61
N ARG A 467 -5.43 23.48 21.81
CA ARG A 467 -4.17 23.58 22.55
C ARG A 467 -3.13 24.40 21.78
N LEU A 468 -2.99 24.17 20.48
CA LEU A 468 -2.09 24.95 19.63
C LEU A 468 -2.51 26.43 19.59
N ASP A 469 -3.81 26.71 19.48
CA ASP A 469 -4.35 28.07 19.47
C ASP A 469 -4.06 28.83 20.78
N SER A 470 -3.96 28.11 21.91
CA SER A 470 -3.56 28.68 23.21
C SER A 470 -2.05 28.70 23.48
N SER A 471 -1.22 28.24 22.54
CA SER A 471 0.23 28.13 22.72
C SER A 471 0.97 29.41 22.30
N ASP A 472 2.25 29.50 22.68
CA ASP A 472 3.19 30.54 22.25
C ASP A 472 3.41 30.59 20.73
N LYS A 473 3.12 29.50 20.02
CA LYS A 473 3.26 29.41 18.56
C LYS A 473 2.06 29.93 17.77
N ALA A 474 0.94 30.23 18.44
CA ALA A 474 -0.31 30.63 17.76
C ALA A 474 -0.17 31.94 16.98
N GLU A 475 0.51 32.94 17.56
CA GLU A 475 0.75 34.24 16.92
C GLU A 475 1.65 34.08 15.68
N ARG A 476 2.74 33.31 15.80
CA ARG A 476 3.63 33.02 14.68
C ARG A 476 2.91 32.29 13.56
N LEU A 477 2.10 31.28 13.88
CA LEU A 477 1.31 30.55 12.90
C LEU A 477 0.32 31.48 12.18
N SER A 478 -0.37 32.36 12.92
CA SER A 478 -1.32 33.32 12.34
C SER A 478 -0.64 34.29 11.37
N TYR A 479 0.54 34.78 11.72
CA TYR A 479 1.38 35.60 10.84
C TYR A 479 1.75 34.83 9.55
N LEU A 480 2.25 33.60 9.68
CA LEU A 480 2.62 32.77 8.52
C LEU A 480 1.42 32.49 7.61
N LEU A 481 0.25 32.16 8.18
CA LEU A 481 -0.98 31.95 7.39
C LEU A 481 -1.40 33.21 6.62
N SER A 482 -1.22 34.39 7.20
CA SER A 482 -1.46 35.67 6.51
C SER A 482 -0.50 35.87 5.34
N GLU A 483 0.79 35.59 5.54
CA GLU A 483 1.83 35.71 4.51
C GLU A 483 1.59 34.73 3.35
N ILE A 484 1.22 33.49 3.65
CA ILE A 484 0.87 32.49 2.63
C ILE A 484 -0.31 32.99 1.79
N ARG A 485 -1.34 33.57 2.43
CA ARG A 485 -2.50 34.13 1.73
C ARG A 485 -2.14 35.28 0.79
N SER A 486 -1.31 36.22 1.24
CA SER A 486 -0.85 37.31 0.37
C SER A 486 -0.08 36.81 -0.85
N ASN A 487 0.59 35.66 -0.73
CA ASN A 487 1.38 35.07 -1.79
C ASN A 487 0.60 34.07 -2.67
N LEU A 488 -0.70 33.83 -2.42
CA LEU A 488 -1.46 32.83 -3.19
C LEU A 488 -1.52 33.13 -4.69
N ASN A 489 -1.63 34.40 -5.09
CA ASN A 489 -1.62 34.79 -6.51
C ASN A 489 -0.27 34.53 -7.18
N LEU A 490 0.79 34.43 -6.38
CA LEU A 490 2.12 34.09 -6.84
C LEU A 490 2.35 32.59 -6.83
N LEU A 491 1.50 31.77 -6.20
CA LEU A 491 1.67 30.33 -6.03
C LEU A 491 0.89 29.55 -7.07
#